data_AF-A0A976Q8K7-F1
#
_entry.id   AF-A0A976Q8K7-F1
#
_cell.length_a   1.000
_cell.length_b   1.000
_cell.length_c   1.000
_cell.angle_alpha   90.00
_cell.angle_beta   90.00
_cell.angle_gamma   90.00
#
_symmetry.space_group_name_H-M   'P 1'
#
loop_
_entity.id
_entity.type
_entity.pdbx_description
1 polymer ?
#
loop_
_entity_poly.entity_id
_entity_poly.type
_entity_poly.pdbx_seq_one_letter_code
_entity_poly.pdbx_strand_id
1 'polypeptide(L)'
;MRRVYAVWLLKKLTSPTAMKLLILAGILKQSFSLVSIPNIIQNSPSFFDPIASSTFMTNAFLHTELPVQMLAIATLGLLLWLIRDMIFKPTSFNYPNLRKA
;
A
#
# COMPACT_ATOMS: atom_id res chain seq x y z
N MET A 1 21.95 -22.69 11.26
CA MET A 1 21.15 -22.25 10.09
C MET A 1 20.30 -20.98 10.33
N ARG A 2 19.83 -20.66 11.55
CA ARG A 2 19.01 -19.45 11.84
C ARG A 2 19.63 -18.11 11.40
N ARG A 3 20.97 -17.98 11.46
CA ARG A 3 21.70 -16.77 11.02
C ARG A 3 21.55 -16.49 9.52
N VAL A 4 21.49 -17.53 8.69
CA VAL A 4 21.36 -17.40 7.23
C VAL A 4 19.95 -16.90 6.86
N TYR A 5 18.91 -17.41 7.53
CA TYR A 5 17.54 -16.94 7.35
C TYR A 5 17.35 -15.49 7.81
N ALA A 6 17.99 -15.09 8.92
CA ALA A 6 17.93 -13.71 9.42
C ALA A 6 18.53 -12.72 8.40
N VAL A 7 19.72 -13.03 7.86
CA VAL A 7 20.36 -12.20 6.84
C VAL A 7 19.56 -12.17 5.54
N TRP A 8 18.99 -13.30 5.12
CA TRP A 8 18.13 -13.37 3.93
C TRP A 8 16.87 -12.52 4.10
N LEU A 9 16.22 -12.58 5.27
CA LEU A 9 15.02 -11.82 5.57
C LEU A 9 15.31 -10.32 5.69
N LEU A 10 16.43 -9.93 6.32
CA LEU A 10 16.92 -8.55 6.34
C LEU A 10 17.17 -8.01 4.93
N LYS A 11 17.81 -8.81 4.08
CA LYS A 11 18.10 -8.44 2.68
C LYS A 11 16.82 -8.32 1.85
N LYS A 12 15.78 -9.09 2.18
CA LYS A 12 14.47 -9.00 1.54
C LYS A 12 13.65 -7.81 2.04
N LEU A 13 13.72 -7.48 3.34
CA LEU A 13 13.08 -6.29 3.93
C LEU A 13 13.73 -4.98 3.49
N THR A 14 15.02 -4.99 3.18
CA THR A 14 15.74 -3.83 2.60
C THR A 14 15.58 -3.71 1.09
N SER A 15 14.75 -4.57 0.46
CA SER A 15 14.43 -4.37 -0.95
C SER A 15 13.59 -3.10 -1.16
N PRO A 16 13.76 -2.39 -2.28
CA PRO A 16 12.99 -1.18 -2.58
C PRO A 16 11.47 -1.42 -2.55
N THR A 17 11.02 -2.62 -2.94
CA THR A 17 9.60 -3.02 -2.90
C THR A 17 9.11 -3.27 -1.48
N ALA A 18 9.90 -3.95 -0.63
CA ALA A 18 9.53 -4.14 0.77
C ALA A 18 9.45 -2.81 1.53
N MET A 19 10.36 -1.88 1.26
CA MET A 19 10.33 -0.55 1.88
C MET A 19 9.07 0.24 1.49
N LYS A 20 8.64 0.18 0.21
CA LYS A 20 7.37 0.76 -0.24
C LYS A 20 6.16 0.14 0.45
N LEU A 21 6.15 -1.18 0.63
CA LEU A 21 5.08 -1.89 1.35
C LEU A 21 5.02 -1.48 2.82
N LEU A 22 6.17 -1.28 3.48
CA LEU A 22 6.23 -0.79 4.86
C LEU A 22 5.69 0.64 4.97
N ILE A 23 6.03 1.52 4.03
CA ILE A 23 5.49 2.88 3.97
C ILE A 23 3.97 2.83 3.77
N LEU A 24 3.49 2.02 2.84
CA LEU A 24 2.05 1.83 2.59
C LEU A 24 1.33 1.34 3.86
N ALA A 25 1.87 0.34 4.54
CA ALA A 25 1.31 -0.18 5.79
C ALA A 25 1.26 0.90 6.90
N GLY A 26 2.31 1.73 7.00
CA GLY A 26 2.35 2.86 7.92
C GLY A 26 1.28 3.91 7.62
N ILE A 27 1.11 4.27 6.35
CA ILE A 27 0.06 5.21 5.90
C ILE A 27 -1.32 4.65 6.22
N LEU A 28 -1.60 3.39 5.89
CA LEU A 28 -2.90 2.76 6.17
C LEU A 28 -3.21 2.73 7.67
N LYS A 29 -2.21 2.40 8.51
CA LYS A 29 -2.37 2.43 9.97
C LYS A 29 -2.75 3.83 10.46
N GLN A 30 -2.11 4.88 9.93
CA GLN A 30 -2.43 6.25 10.28
C GLN A 30 -3.80 6.68 9.75
N SER A 31 -4.19 6.27 8.54
CA SER A 31 -5.51 6.55 8.00
C SER A 31 -6.61 5.94 8.85
N PHE A 32 -6.42 4.70 9.34
CA PHE A 32 -7.39 4.04 10.22
C PHE A 32 -7.49 4.66 11.62
N SER A 33 -6.49 5.42 12.09
CA SER A 33 -6.62 6.16 13.34
C SER A 33 -7.36 7.49 13.18
N LEU A 34 -7.38 8.04 11.96
CA LEU A 34 -8.05 9.29 11.64
C LEU A 34 -9.51 9.10 11.20
N VAL A 35 -9.87 7.92 10.73
CA VAL A 35 -11.20 7.66 10.17
C VAL A 35 -11.86 6.44 10.83
N SER A 36 -13.12 6.58 11.21
CA SER A 36 -13.91 5.49 11.79
C SER A 36 -14.46 4.57 10.69
N ILE A 37 -13.89 3.36 10.57
CA ILE A 37 -14.38 2.31 9.66
C ILE A 37 -15.86 1.97 9.92
N PRO A 38 -16.33 1.79 11.17
CA PRO A 38 -17.75 1.52 11.42
C PRO A 38 -18.67 2.60 10.85
N ASN A 39 -18.29 3.87 10.99
CA ASN A 39 -19.09 4.97 10.46
C ASN A 39 -19.11 4.97 8.94
N ILE A 40 -18.00 4.63 8.28
CA ILE A 40 -17.98 4.50 6.81
C ILE A 40 -18.95 3.41 6.36
N ILE A 41 -18.90 2.23 6.99
CA ILE A 41 -19.75 1.08 6.60
C ILE A 41 -21.24 1.36 6.86
N GLN A 42 -21.56 2.02 7.96
CA GLN A 42 -22.95 2.37 8.28
C GLN A 42 -23.54 3.44 7.34
N ASN A 43 -22.70 4.34 6.84
CA ASN A 43 -23.13 5.41 5.93
C ASN A 43 -22.90 5.05 4.46
N SER A 44 -22.23 3.94 4.15
CA SER A 44 -21.96 3.55 2.77
C SER A 44 -23.24 3.07 2.09
N PRO A 45 -23.54 3.54 0.87
CA PRO A 45 -24.62 3.00 0.07
C PRO A 45 -24.35 1.55 -0.33
N SER A 46 -25.36 0.89 -0.89
CA SER A 46 -25.20 -0.46 -1.42
C SER A 46 -24.04 -0.53 -2.43
N PHE A 47 -23.14 -1.51 -2.26
CA PHE A 47 -22.03 -1.77 -3.19
C PHE A 47 -22.50 -2.16 -4.61
N PHE A 48 -23.78 -2.49 -4.77
CA PHE A 48 -24.38 -2.80 -6.07
C PHE A 48 -24.93 -1.57 -6.80
N ASP A 49 -24.89 -0.38 -6.19
CA ASP A 49 -25.23 0.88 -6.83
C ASP A 49 -23.95 1.70 -7.08
N PRO A 50 -23.39 1.64 -8.29
CA PRO A 50 -22.15 2.34 -8.62
C PRO A 50 -22.30 3.87 -8.61
N ILE A 51 -23.49 4.40 -8.90
CA ILE A 51 -23.74 5.84 -8.93
C ILE A 51 -23.78 6.37 -7.50
N ALA A 52 -24.53 5.71 -6.61
CA ALA A 52 -24.57 6.08 -5.20
C ALA A 52 -23.18 5.93 -4.56
N SER A 53 -22.46 4.85 -4.86
CA SER A 53 -21.11 4.58 -4.33
C SER A 53 -20.10 5.65 -4.74
N SER A 54 -20.11 6.08 -6.01
CA SER A 54 -19.21 7.14 -6.48
C SER A 54 -19.52 8.49 -5.84
N THR A 55 -20.80 8.84 -5.71
CA THR A 55 -21.24 10.09 -5.04
C THR A 55 -20.89 10.09 -3.56
N PHE A 56 -21.03 8.94 -2.89
CA PHE A 56 -20.61 8.78 -1.50
C PHE A 56 -19.09 8.94 -1.35
N MET A 57 -18.29 8.29 -2.22
CA MET A 57 -16.82 8.41 -2.17
C MET A 57 -16.36 9.85 -2.38
N THR A 58 -16.92 10.58 -3.35
CA THR A 58 -16.54 11.98 -3.59
C THR A 58 -16.94 12.87 -2.43
N ASN A 59 -18.16 12.74 -1.92
CA ASN A 59 -18.61 13.51 -0.75
C ASN A 59 -17.78 13.18 0.49
N ALA A 60 -17.51 11.91 0.77
CA ALA A 60 -16.67 11.50 1.88
C ALA A 60 -15.26 12.08 1.76
N PHE A 61 -14.66 12.07 0.58
CA PHE A 61 -13.34 12.65 0.37
C PHE A 61 -13.33 14.17 0.57
N LEU A 62 -14.26 14.89 -0.07
CA LEU A 62 -14.34 16.36 -0.01
C LEU A 62 -14.63 16.89 1.39
N HIS A 63 -15.35 16.13 2.21
CA HIS A 63 -15.70 16.51 3.58
C HIS A 63 -14.76 15.92 4.65
N THR A 64 -13.64 15.29 4.26
CA THR A 64 -12.62 14.86 5.23
C THR A 64 -11.60 15.94 5.53
N GLU A 65 -10.98 15.85 6.70
CA GLU A 65 -9.87 16.69 7.14
C GLU A 65 -8.67 16.62 6.19
N LEU A 66 -7.94 17.73 6.04
CA LEU A 66 -6.76 17.83 5.16
C LEU A 66 -5.73 16.69 5.34
N PRO A 67 -5.39 16.24 6.57
CA PRO A 67 -4.47 15.11 6.75
C PRO A 67 -4.96 13.81 6.10
N VAL A 68 -6.27 13.53 6.13
CA VAL A 68 -6.86 12.34 5.53
C VAL A 68 -6.78 12.43 4.01
N GLN A 69 -7.08 13.59 3.43
CA GLN A 69 -6.95 13.81 1.99
C GLN A 69 -5.51 13.60 1.50
N MET A 70 -4.53 14.13 2.22
CA MET A 70 -3.11 13.98 1.90
C MET A 70 -2.67 12.51 1.96
N LEU A 71 -3.07 11.78 3.01
CA LEU A 71 -2.77 10.36 3.14
C LEU A 71 -3.44 9.52 2.06
N ALA A 72 -4.67 9.85 1.67
CA ALA A 72 -5.38 9.18 0.58
C ALA A 72 -4.67 9.37 -0.78
N ILE A 73 -4.26 10.60 -1.10
CA ILE A 73 -3.49 10.89 -2.33
C ILE A 73 -2.14 10.16 -2.30
N ALA A 74 -1.43 10.21 -1.17
CA ALA A 74 -0.16 9.50 -1.01
C ALA A 74 -0.31 7.98 -1.19
N THR A 75 -1.40 7.41 -0.65
CA THR A 75 -1.74 5.98 -0.80
C THR A 75 -1.96 5.63 -2.26
N LEU A 76 -2.77 6.41 -2.99
CA LEU A 76 -3.03 6.20 -4.41
C LEU A 76 -1.74 6.30 -5.25
N GLY A 77 -0.92 7.32 -5.00
CA GLY A 77 0.37 7.48 -5.67
C GLY A 77 1.33 6.32 -5.42
N LEU A 78 1.43 5.85 -4.17
CA LEU A 78 2.24 4.68 -3.81
C LEU A 78 1.73 3.39 -4.46
N LEU A 79 0.42 3.18 -4.52
CA LEU A 79 -0.19 2.02 -5.16
C LEU A 79 0.11 2.01 -6.67
N LEU A 80 -0.08 3.13 -7.36
CA LEU A 80 0.24 3.26 -8.77
C LEU A 80 1.73 3.01 -9.03
N TRP A 81 2.60 3.53 -8.16
CA TRP A 81 4.04 3.28 -8.27
C TRP A 81 4.41 1.81 -7.99
N LEU A 82 3.75 1.16 -7.03
CA LEU A 82 3.93 -0.28 -6.77
C LEU A 82 3.50 -1.12 -7.97
N ILE A 83 2.32 -0.86 -8.52
CA ILE A 83 1.80 -1.53 -9.71
C ILE A 83 2.76 -1.33 -10.88
N ARG A 84 3.21 -0.10 -11.12
CA ARG A 84 4.22 0.20 -12.13
C ARG A 84 5.50 -0.61 -11.90
N ASP A 85 6.04 -0.62 -10.70
CA ASP A 85 7.28 -1.37 -10.42
C ASP A 85 7.08 -2.88 -10.62
N MET A 86 5.92 -3.43 -10.28
CA MET A 86 5.61 -4.86 -10.49
C MET A 86 5.48 -5.21 -11.97
N ILE A 87 4.93 -4.33 -12.80
CA ILE A 87 4.75 -4.56 -14.24
C ILE A 87 6.06 -4.32 -15.00
N PHE A 88 6.78 -3.24 -14.67
CA PHE A 88 7.91 -2.75 -15.48
C PHE A 88 9.29 -3.13 -14.95
N LYS A 89 9.42 -3.69 -13.74
CA LYS A 89 10.67 -4.30 -13.27
C LYS A 89 10.47 -5.81 -13.13
N PRO A 90 10.81 -6.62 -14.14
CA PRO A 90 11.02 -8.03 -13.91
C PRO A 90 12.12 -8.15 -12.85
N THR A 91 11.80 -8.79 -11.74
CA THR A 91 12.75 -9.08 -10.66
C THR A 91 13.93 -9.86 -11.23
N SER A 92 14.98 -9.18 -11.67
CA SER A 92 16.27 -9.79 -11.93
C SER A 92 16.88 -10.15 -10.59
N PHE A 93 16.44 -11.29 -10.06
CA PHE A 93 17.11 -11.94 -8.95
C PHE A 93 18.45 -12.43 -9.51
N ASN A 94 19.45 -11.54 -9.50
CA ASN A 94 20.79 -11.82 -9.95
C ASN A 94 21.38 -12.84 -8.97
N TYR A 95 21.33 -14.13 -9.33
CA TYR A 95 22.06 -15.16 -8.61
C TYR A 95 23.55 -14.92 -8.88
N PRO A 96 24.37 -14.61 -7.87
CA PRO A 96 25.81 -14.63 -8.06
C PRO A 96 26.19 -16.05 -8.48
N ASN A 97 26.87 -16.17 -9.63
CA ASN A 97 27.39 -17.42 -10.19
C ASN A 97 28.11 -18.26 -9.12
N LEU A 98 27.41 -19.23 -8.54
CA LEU A 98 28.00 -20.28 -7.71
C LEU A 98 28.32 -21.47 -8.60
N ARG A 99 29.33 -21.34 -9.48
CA ARG A 99 30.07 -22.47 -10.08
C ARG A 99 31.25 -22.00 -10.92
N LYS A 100 32.34 -21.65 -10.24
CA LYS A 100 33.72 -21.94 -10.69
C LYS A 100 34.59 -22.12 -9.44
N ALA A 101 34.51 -23.29 -8.83
CA ALA A 101 35.51 -23.86 -7.94
C ALA A 101 35.25 -25.37 -7.88
#